data_AF-A0A7C4DDK6-F1
#
_entry.id   AF-A0A7C4DDK6-F1
#
_cell.length_a   1.000
_cell.length_b   1.000
_cell.length_c   1.000
_cell.angle_alpha   90.00
_cell.angle_beta   90.00
_cell.angle_gamma   90.00
#
_symmetry.space_group_name_H-M   'P 1'
#
loop_
_entity.id
_entity.type
_entity.pdbx_description
1 polymer ?
#
loop_
_entity_poly.entity_id
_entity_poly.type
_entity_poly.pdbx_seq_one_letter_code
_entity_poly.pdbx_strand_id
1 'polypeptide(L)' 'MVCKLGEKSEGKVFIKRSEVVGKQVVEKRGYVIGTVKDLSFSLTPEGVELAISVDSAGRELNIPWADIQA' A
#
# COMPACT_ATOMS: atom_id res chain seq x y z
N MET A 1 -3.00 15.56 -15.48
CA MET A 1 -2.59 15.61 -14.06
C MET A 1 -1.86 16.92 -13.83
N VAL A 2 -2.36 17.80 -12.98
CA VAL A 2 -1.71 19.08 -12.64
C VAL A 2 -1.20 18.95 -11.22
N CYS A 3 0.12 19.02 -11.02
CA CYS A 3 0.74 18.90 -9.70
C CYS A 3 1.22 20.29 -9.26
N LYS A 4 0.77 20.76 -8.09
CA LYS A 4 1.37 21.93 -7.43
C LYS A 4 2.53 21.42 -6.58
N LEU A 5 3.75 21.78 -6.95
CA LEU A 5 4.94 21.54 -6.13
C LEU A 5 4.84 22.47 -4.90
N GLY A 6 4.23 21.96 -3.83
CA GLY A 6 4.22 22.63 -2.52
C GLY A 6 5.56 22.48 -1.80
N GLU A 7 5.82 23.37 -0.85
CA GLU A 7 7.02 23.41 -0.02
C GLU A 7 7.28 22.05 0.67
N LYS A 8 8.56 21.73 0.85
CA LYS A 8 9.04 20.53 1.55
C LYS A 8 8.25 20.36 2.85
N SER A 9 7.41 19.34 2.90
CA SER A 9 6.66 19.03 4.11
C SER A 9 7.61 18.33 5.06
N GLU A 10 8.14 19.06 6.04
CA GLU A 10 8.95 18.49 7.11
C GLU A 10 8.17 17.32 7.75
N GLY A 11 8.81 16.15 7.82
CA GLY A 11 8.24 14.94 8.42
C GLY A 11 7.46 13.99 7.49
N LYS A 12 7.31 14.28 6.18
CA LYS A 12 6.68 13.31 5.25
C LYS A 12 7.70 12.33 4.67
N VAL A 13 7.43 11.04 4.83
CA VAL A 13 8.16 9.95 4.17
C VAL A 13 7.37 9.51 2.95
N PHE A 14 7.98 9.61 1.78
CA PHE A 14 7.41 9.06 0.56
C PHE A 14 7.88 7.63 0.39
N ILE A 15 6.92 6.70 0.31
CA ILE A 15 7.20 5.29 0.07
C ILE A 15 7.09 5.03 -1.43
N LYS A 16 8.16 4.49 -2.02
CA LYS A 16 8.19 4.07 -3.41
C LYS A 16 7.72 2.63 -3.54
N ARG A 17 7.12 2.31 -4.69
CA ARG A 17 6.75 0.93 -5.06
C ARG A 17 7.92 -0.05 -4.84
N SER A 18 9.12 0.32 -5.27
CA SER A 18 10.32 -0.53 -5.16
C SER A 18 10.71 -0.87 -3.72
N GLU A 19 10.26 -0.09 -2.74
CA GLU A 19 10.54 -0.33 -1.32
C GLU A 19 9.56 -1.34 -0.71
N VAL A 20 8.40 -1.57 -1.33
CA VAL A 20 7.30 -2.37 -0.76
C VAL A 20 7.08 -3.68 -1.53
N VAL A 21 7.18 -3.64 -2.86
CA VAL A 21 6.96 -4.82 -3.70
C VAL A 21 7.96 -5.92 -3.36
N GLY A 22 7.46 -7.15 -3.26
CA GLY A 22 8.22 -8.33 -2.85
C GLY A 22 8.28 -8.56 -1.34
N LYS A 23 7.82 -7.61 -0.50
CA LYS A 23 7.69 -7.86 0.94
C LYS A 23 6.57 -8.86 1.23
N GLN A 24 6.74 -9.63 2.30
CA GLN A 24 5.68 -10.49 2.82
C GLN A 24 4.73 -9.69 3.70
N VAL A 25 3.43 -9.93 3.53
CA VAL A 25 2.42 -9.44 4.46
C VAL A 25 2.12 -10.55 5.46
N VAL A 26 2.24 -10.22 6.74
CA VAL A 26 2.06 -11.16 7.84
C VAL A 26 0.95 -10.65 8.74
N GLU A 27 -0.02 -11.52 9.04
CA GLU A 27 -1.07 -11.24 10.00
C GLU A 27 -0.46 -11.14 11.42
N LYS A 28 -1.14 -10.45 12.35
CA LYS A 28 -0.72 -10.34 13.77
C LYS A 28 -0.40 -11.66 14.46
N ARG A 29 -0.99 -12.77 14.01
CA ARG A 29 -0.75 -14.12 14.55
C ARG A 29 0.47 -14.82 13.95
N GLY A 30 1.19 -14.16 13.03
CA GLY A 30 2.38 -14.69 12.36
C GLY A 30 2.09 -15.45 11.06
N TYR A 31 0.82 -15.54 10.63
CA TYR A 31 0.48 -16.20 9.37
C TYR A 31 0.82 -15.31 8.18
N VAL A 32 1.54 -15.87 7.21
CA VAL A 32 1.85 -15.18 5.95
C VAL A 32 0.57 -15.13 5.11
N ILE A 33 0.08 -13.92 4.85
CA ILE A 33 -1.06 -13.67 3.98
C ILE A 33 -0.63 -13.79 2.51
N GLY A 34 0.54 -13.23 2.17
CA GLY A 34 1.04 -13.28 0.81
C GLY A 34 2.21 -12.34 0.56
N THR A 35 2.49 -12.08 -0.71
CA THR A 35 3.57 -11.19 -1.15
C THR A 35 3.02 -9.97 -1.86
N VAL A 36 3.52 -8.78 -1.53
CA VAL A 36 3.10 -7.54 -2.19
C VAL A 36 3.54 -7.53 -3.66
N LYS A 37 2.60 -7.32 -4.58
CA LYS A 37 2.85 -7.19 -6.02
C LYS A 37 2.86 -5.75 -6.51
N ASP A 38 2.02 -4.90 -5.92
CA ASP A 38 1.95 -3.49 -6.31
C ASP A 38 1.38 -2.60 -5.20
N LEU A 39 1.47 -1.30 -5.43
CA LEU A 39 0.69 -0.28 -4.73
C LEU A 39 -0.62 -0.08 -5.48
N SER A 40 -1.74 -0.09 -4.78
CA SER A 40 -3.06 0.13 -5.37
C SER A 40 -3.79 1.26 -4.66
N PHE A 41 -4.84 1.76 -5.27
CA PHE A 41 -5.74 2.71 -4.64
C PHE A 41 -7.17 2.47 -5.12
N SER A 42 -8.14 2.66 -4.22
CA SER A 42 -9.56 2.67 -4.56
C SER A 42 -10.00 4.11 -4.81
N LEU A 43 -10.92 4.27 -5.77
CA LEU A 43 -11.64 5.52 -5.98
C LEU A 43 -13.03 5.34 -5.39
N THR A 44 -13.32 6.04 -4.30
CA THR A 44 -14.62 6.06 -3.65
C THR A 44 -15.27 7.43 -3.87
N PRO A 45 -16.60 7.57 -3.66
CA PRO A 45 -17.24 8.88 -3.65
C PRO A 45 -16.66 9.85 -2.62
N GLU A 46 -16.04 9.32 -1.56
CA GLU A 46 -15.49 10.07 -0.43
C GLU A 46 -14.02 10.47 -0.65
N GLY A 47 -13.30 9.79 -1.55
CA GLY A 47 -11.95 10.14 -1.91
C GLY A 47 -11.12 9.00 -2.50
N VAL A 48 -9.81 9.09 -2.29
CA VAL A 48 -8.84 8.07 -2.70
C VAL A 48 -8.39 7.33 -1.45
N GLU A 49 -8.56 6.02 -1.40
CA GLU A 49 -7.98 5.19 -0.34
C GLU A 49 -6.79 4.42 -0.89
N LEU A 50 -5.66 4.47 -0.19
CA LEU A 50 -4.45 3.76 -0.58
C LEU A 50 -4.50 2.32 -0.08
N ALA A 51 -3.96 1.39 -0.86
CA ALA A 51 -3.87 -0.02 -0.54
C ALA A 51 -2.58 -0.64 -1.12
N ILE A 52 -2.29 -1.88 -0.71
CA ILE A 52 -1.34 -2.75 -1.39
C ILE A 52 -2.08 -3.89 -2.08
N SER A 53 -1.64 -4.25 -3.28
CA SER A 53 -2.05 -5.49 -3.95
C SER A 53 -1.14 -6.62 -3.50
N VAL A 54 -1.72 -7.70 -2.99
CA VAL A 54 -1.03 -8.86 -2.45
C VAL A 54 -1.43 -10.10 -3.23
N ASP A 55 -0.45 -10.90 -3.63
CA ASP A 55 -0.70 -12.25 -4.13
C ASP A 55 -0.72 -13.23 -2.97
N SER A 56 -1.89 -13.81 -2.75
CA SER A 56 -2.18 -14.81 -1.74
C SER A 56 -2.58 -16.10 -2.44
N ALA A 57 -1.60 -16.99 -2.64
CA ALA A 57 -1.79 -18.31 -3.26
C ALA A 57 -2.51 -18.26 -4.62
N GLY A 58 -2.14 -17.31 -5.48
CA GLY A 58 -2.70 -17.14 -6.82
C GLY A 58 -3.99 -16.32 -6.86
N ARG A 59 -4.41 -15.74 -5.73
CA ARG A 59 -5.50 -14.76 -5.66
C ARG A 59 -4.95 -13.39 -5.34
N GLU A 60 -5.47 -12.36 -6.00
CA GLU A 60 -5.15 -10.98 -5.68
C GLU A 60 -6.05 -10.49 -4.55
N LEU A 61 -5.43 -9.92 -3.51
CA LEU A 61 -6.09 -9.29 -2.38
C LEU A 61 -5.62 -7.84 -2.29
N ASN A 62 -6.54 -6.93 -2.05
CA ASN A 62 -6.21 -5.53 -1.74
C ASN A 62 -6.31 -5.31 -0.23
N ILE A 63 -5.25 -4.79 0.38
CA ILE A 63 -5.21 -4.49 1.82
C ILE A 63 -5.08 -2.98 1.99
N PRO A 64 -6.05 -2.30 2.64
CA PRO A 64 -5.99 -0.87 2.89
C PRO A 64 -4.74 -0.49 3.68
N TRP A 65 -4.12 0.63 3.31
CA TRP A 65 -2.90 1.11 4.00
C TRP A 65 -3.14 1.43 5.47
N ALA A 66 -4.37 1.83 5.81
CA ALA A 66 -4.80 2.08 7.18
C ALA A 66 -4.69 0.84 8.10
N ASP A 67 -4.71 -0.36 7.52
CA ASP A 67 -4.64 -1.63 8.25
C ASP A 67 -3.21 -2.17 8.36
N ILE A 68 -2.24 -1.51 7.73
CA ILE A 68 -0.84 -1.96 7.67
C ILE A 68 -0.02 -1.26 8.75
N GLN A 69 0.72 -2.05 9.52
CA GLN A 69 1.79 -1.55 10.38
C GLN A 69 3.11 -1.76 9.64
N ALA A 70 3.76 -0.67 9.22
CA ALA A 70 4.98 -0.65 8.43
C ALA A 70 6.20 -0.27 9.27
#